data_AF-A0A914A500-F1
#
_entry.id   AF-A0A914A500-F1
#
_cell.length_a   1.000
_cell.length_b   1.000
_cell.length_c   1.000
_cell.angle_alpha   90.00
_cell.angle_beta   90.00
_cell.angle_gamma   90.00
#
_symmetry.space_group_name_H-M   'P 1'
#
loop_
_entity.id
_entity.type
_entity.pdbx_description
1 polymer ?
#
loop_
_entity_poly.entity_id
_entity_poly.type
_entity_poly.pdbx_seq_one_letter_code
_entity_poly.pdbx_strand_id
1 'polypeptide(L)'
;MEHRAVKRQKKRHPETRSLADSAHAKESTYLLAQPGIFYTRPKYGCMVVVNLNDKTETGKTGVFNAIQAVQQKCDLLQGRNGYVVSFDPALWKTWSPNDDIEDRPQGNYMLSSSRKFVNTGGDVSFFLKSDTEDVVPKLFQEVENNLHGLASLDVTHTRVYNDRAINGKFRDGVANPVDKTTVERFILTPQTTTPRSGGGSYFYTQKFRMNFSIFDEMTIRQQENVIGRKVTDEIVIGADSRSHIRRARLAEASIHLKILRGSMPYGRDDTGQEMGQEGIYFNAFADHFQLFLDLMQSLVGDDPDFTQDKLISMTQGIEGSFWYTPSLYQLGFTDEPDVGQAPTLDFLPLWDVRSTNDYMFYNWREYLHRMSFGLYAPGDPPTHRVIKLLSVIFSEWSDQWYEKPHTARIPHLSNYLTAAEKPYLEESAAIRKGMAIKKTLGTLIPKTDYGTKTTSSAYTRMS
;
A
#
# COMPACT_ATOMS: atom_id res chain seq x y z
N MET A 1 -22.33 -57.65 -14.50
CA MET A 1 -22.91 -56.72 -15.50
C MET A 1 -22.66 -55.32 -15.02
N GLU A 2 -21.83 -54.61 -15.79
CA GLU A 2 -21.49 -53.20 -15.64
C GLU A 2 -22.75 -52.33 -15.71
N HIS A 3 -22.79 -51.22 -14.98
CA HIS A 3 -23.42 -50.02 -15.52
C HIS A 3 -22.71 -48.74 -15.04
N ARG A 4 -21.99 -48.15 -16.01
CA ARG A 4 -21.51 -46.76 -16.05
C ARG A 4 -22.66 -45.78 -15.80
N ALA A 5 -22.44 -44.79 -14.93
CA ALA A 5 -23.17 -43.53 -14.96
C ALA A 5 -22.23 -42.42 -15.48
N VAL A 6 -22.50 -41.95 -16.70
CA VAL A 6 -21.74 -40.95 -17.44
C VAL A 6 -22.09 -39.54 -16.94
N LYS A 7 -21.06 -38.77 -16.56
CA LYS A 7 -21.12 -37.32 -16.30
C LYS A 7 -21.64 -36.56 -17.53
N ARG A 8 -22.73 -35.78 -17.37
CA ARG A 8 -23.09 -34.71 -18.32
C ARG A 8 -22.45 -33.39 -17.86
N GLN A 9 -21.31 -33.04 -18.46
CA GLN A 9 -20.76 -31.68 -18.42
C GLN A 9 -21.65 -30.75 -19.29
N LYS A 10 -22.22 -29.71 -18.69
CA LYS A 10 -22.79 -28.58 -19.44
C LYS A 10 -21.63 -27.74 -19.98
N LYS A 11 -21.38 -27.81 -21.29
CA LYS A 11 -20.59 -26.80 -22.02
C LYS A 11 -21.33 -25.46 -21.92
N ARG A 12 -20.72 -24.46 -21.26
CA ARG A 12 -21.10 -23.05 -21.45
C ARG A 12 -20.39 -22.55 -22.71
N HIS A 13 -21.15 -21.94 -23.62
CA HIS A 13 -20.62 -21.28 -24.81
C HIS A 13 -19.75 -20.09 -24.39
N PRO A 14 -18.61 -19.82 -25.07
CA PRO A 14 -17.87 -18.59 -24.88
C PRO A 14 -18.65 -17.44 -25.54
N GLU A 15 -19.02 -16.43 -24.75
CA GLU A 15 -19.51 -15.16 -25.30
C GLU A 15 -18.38 -14.49 -26.07
N THR A 16 -18.57 -14.33 -27.38
CA THR A 16 -17.68 -13.57 -28.25
C THR A 16 -17.71 -12.10 -27.85
N ARG A 17 -16.69 -11.65 -27.10
CA ARG A 17 -16.36 -10.23 -26.99
C ARG A 17 -16.15 -9.68 -28.41
N SER A 18 -16.79 -8.56 -28.72
CA SER A 18 -16.63 -7.89 -30.01
C SER A 18 -15.15 -7.51 -30.19
N LEU A 19 -14.57 -7.86 -31.35
CA LEU A 19 -13.18 -7.57 -31.71
C LEU A 19 -12.87 -6.06 -31.83
N ALA A 20 -13.88 -5.20 -31.75
CA ALA A 20 -13.74 -3.75 -31.89
C ALA A 20 -13.36 -3.05 -30.56
N ASP A 21 -13.71 -3.63 -29.40
CA ASP A 21 -13.40 -3.02 -28.09
C ASP A 21 -11.99 -3.34 -27.59
N SER A 22 -11.30 -4.33 -28.19
CA SER A 22 -9.98 -4.79 -27.74
C SER A 22 -8.80 -4.02 -28.33
N ALA A 23 -8.99 -3.20 -29.36
CA ALA A 23 -7.88 -2.54 -30.07
C ALA A 23 -7.30 -1.32 -29.32
N HIS A 24 -7.99 -0.81 -28.29
CA HIS A 24 -7.58 0.41 -27.57
C HIS A 24 -7.64 0.32 -26.03
N ALA A 25 -8.09 -0.79 -25.46
CA ALA A 25 -8.02 -0.98 -24.01
C ALA A 25 -6.57 -1.33 -23.63
N LYS A 26 -5.80 -0.35 -23.15
CA LYS A 26 -4.51 -0.64 -22.50
C LYS A 26 -4.73 -1.74 -21.46
N GLU A 27 -3.97 -2.82 -21.58
CA GLU A 27 -4.01 -3.95 -20.65
C GLU A 27 -3.81 -3.44 -19.23
N SER A 28 -4.50 -3.99 -18.24
CA SER A 28 -4.41 -3.46 -16.88
C SER A 28 -3.02 -3.73 -16.28
N THR A 29 -2.30 -2.70 -15.81
CA THR A 29 -0.96 -2.87 -15.19
C THR A 29 -1.01 -3.79 -13.98
N TYR A 30 -2.17 -3.86 -13.33
CA TYR A 30 -2.43 -4.79 -12.23
C TYR A 30 -2.25 -6.26 -12.62
N LEU A 31 -2.62 -6.66 -13.84
CA LEU A 31 -2.48 -8.04 -14.32
C LEU A 31 -1.04 -8.38 -14.72
N LEU A 32 -0.25 -7.36 -15.04
CA LEU A 32 1.17 -7.50 -15.39
C LEU A 32 2.05 -7.58 -14.14
N ALA A 33 1.57 -7.13 -12.98
CA ALA A 33 2.34 -7.09 -11.75
C ALA A 33 2.55 -8.48 -11.14
N GLN A 34 3.68 -8.67 -10.45
CA GLN A 34 3.91 -9.88 -9.66
C GLN A 34 2.82 -10.03 -8.59
N PRO A 35 2.06 -11.14 -8.55
CA PRO A 35 0.95 -11.31 -7.60
C PRO A 35 1.38 -11.20 -6.14
N GLY A 36 2.64 -11.54 -5.84
CA GLY A 36 3.22 -11.40 -4.51
C GLY A 36 3.22 -9.97 -3.99
N ILE A 37 3.18 -8.93 -4.84
CA ILE A 37 3.06 -7.53 -4.38
C ILE A 37 1.77 -7.32 -3.59
N PHE A 38 0.68 -7.97 -4.02
CA PHE A 38 -0.66 -7.86 -3.43
C PHE A 38 -0.84 -8.74 -2.19
N TYR A 39 0.03 -9.73 -2.02
CA TYR A 39 0.14 -10.55 -0.82
C TYR A 39 0.94 -9.81 0.26
N THR A 40 0.24 -8.95 1.00
CA THR A 40 0.81 -8.04 2.01
C THR A 40 0.70 -8.55 3.43
N ARG A 41 -0.11 -9.59 3.68
CA ARG A 41 -0.36 -10.14 5.03
C ARG A 41 -0.10 -11.64 5.11
N PRO A 42 1.11 -12.13 4.78
CA PRO A 42 1.49 -13.51 5.07
C PRO A 42 1.72 -13.69 6.58
N LYS A 43 1.53 -14.92 7.06
CA LYS A 43 1.92 -15.28 8.44
C LYS A 43 3.42 -15.50 8.59
N TYR A 44 4.06 -16.05 7.56
CA TYR A 44 5.48 -16.39 7.52
C TYR A 44 6.11 -15.73 6.30
N GLY A 45 7.29 -15.14 6.50
CA GLY A 45 8.04 -14.51 5.43
C GLY A 45 9.54 -14.72 5.59
N CYS A 46 10.27 -14.68 4.49
CA CYS A 46 11.72 -14.70 4.47
C CYS A 46 12.20 -13.68 3.44
N MET A 47 12.95 -12.68 3.89
CA MET A 47 13.66 -11.78 3.01
C MET A 47 15.07 -12.31 2.78
N VAL A 48 15.42 -12.53 1.52
CA VAL A 48 16.75 -12.97 1.10
C VAL A 48 17.35 -11.89 0.23
N VAL A 49 18.42 -11.26 0.72
CA VAL A 49 19.23 -10.31 -0.04
C VAL A 49 20.43 -11.06 -0.62
N VAL A 50 20.48 -11.11 -1.94
CA VAL A 50 21.50 -11.79 -2.73
C VAL A 50 22.57 -10.79 -3.12
N ASN A 51 23.84 -11.13 -2.86
CA ASN A 51 25.00 -10.43 -3.38
C ASN A 51 25.75 -11.38 -4.32
N LEU A 52 25.74 -11.08 -5.61
CA LEU A 52 26.30 -11.95 -6.65
C LEU A 52 27.81 -11.84 -6.71
N ASN A 53 28.48 -12.99 -6.83
CA ASN A 53 29.93 -13.06 -7.09
C ASN A 53 30.26 -12.59 -8.52
N ASP A 54 29.35 -12.86 -9.46
CA ASP A 54 29.45 -12.50 -10.88
C ASP A 54 28.10 -11.99 -11.38
N LYS A 55 28.08 -10.78 -11.94
CA LYS A 55 26.88 -10.09 -12.44
C LYS A 55 26.67 -10.25 -13.95
N THR A 56 27.48 -11.07 -14.61
CA THR A 56 27.36 -11.40 -16.03
C THR A 56 26.27 -12.47 -16.27
N GLU A 57 26.27 -13.08 -17.46
CA GLU A 57 25.28 -14.09 -17.86
C GLU A 57 25.20 -15.29 -16.92
N THR A 58 26.30 -15.67 -16.26
CA THR A 58 26.32 -16.79 -15.30
C THR A 58 25.43 -16.49 -14.09
N GLY A 59 25.64 -15.33 -13.44
CA GLY A 59 24.83 -14.90 -12.31
C GLY A 59 23.39 -14.62 -12.71
N LYS A 60 23.19 -14.00 -13.86
CA LYS A 60 21.85 -13.79 -14.44
C LYS A 60 21.09 -15.10 -14.60
N THR A 61 21.70 -16.09 -15.26
CA THR A 61 21.09 -17.41 -15.47
C THR A 61 20.78 -18.10 -14.14
N GLY A 62 21.68 -18.05 -13.16
CA GLY A 62 21.46 -18.61 -11.82
C GLY A 62 20.26 -17.99 -11.10
N VAL A 63 20.13 -16.66 -11.17
CA VAL A 63 18.98 -15.94 -10.58
C VAL A 63 17.67 -16.31 -11.27
N PHE A 64 17.62 -16.31 -12.61
CA PHE A 64 16.40 -16.69 -13.33
C PHE A 64 16.00 -18.15 -13.12
N ASN A 65 16.97 -19.07 -12.98
CA ASN A 65 16.70 -20.45 -12.57
C ASN A 65 16.10 -20.53 -11.16
N ALA A 66 16.62 -19.75 -10.21
CA ALA A 66 16.06 -19.65 -8.86
C ALA A 66 14.61 -19.12 -8.88
N ILE A 67 14.31 -18.11 -9.69
CA ILE A 67 12.95 -17.57 -9.88
C ILE A 67 12.01 -18.67 -10.37
N GLN A 68 12.40 -19.39 -11.42
CA GLN A 68 11.59 -20.47 -11.98
C GLN A 68 11.38 -21.62 -10.98
N ALA A 69 12.42 -22.00 -10.23
CA ALA A 69 12.33 -23.04 -9.20
C ALA A 69 11.37 -22.63 -8.07
N VAL A 70 11.46 -21.39 -7.59
CA VAL A 70 10.54 -20.84 -6.57
C VAL A 70 9.10 -20.80 -7.08
N GLN A 71 8.87 -20.36 -8.33
CA GLN A 71 7.55 -20.35 -8.96
C GLN A 71 6.94 -21.76 -9.00
N GLN A 72 7.67 -22.73 -9.57
CA GLN A 72 7.24 -24.12 -9.65
C GLN A 72 6.93 -24.70 -8.27
N LYS A 73 7.76 -24.36 -7.27
CA LYS A 73 7.56 -24.82 -5.89
C LYS A 73 6.31 -24.19 -5.26
N CYS A 74 6.01 -22.93 -5.54
CA CYS A 74 4.77 -22.28 -5.09
C CYS A 74 3.54 -22.95 -5.69
N ASP A 75 3.57 -23.31 -6.98
CA ASP A 75 2.46 -23.94 -7.69
C ASP A 75 2.17 -25.37 -7.20
N LEU A 76 3.21 -26.10 -6.78
CA LEU A 76 3.09 -27.46 -6.25
C LEU A 76 2.57 -27.51 -4.81
N LEU A 77 2.84 -26.48 -4.02
CA LEU A 77 2.52 -26.45 -2.60
C LEU A 77 1.10 -25.92 -2.37
N GLN A 78 0.35 -26.61 -1.51
CA GLN A 78 -0.99 -26.15 -1.12
C GLN A 78 -0.92 -24.90 -0.22
N GLY A 79 -2.03 -24.16 -0.18
CA GLY A 79 -2.17 -22.96 0.63
C GLY A 79 -1.83 -21.68 -0.11
N ARG A 80 -1.90 -20.55 0.61
CA ARG A 80 -1.61 -19.23 0.04
C ARG A 80 -0.12 -18.94 0.13
N ASN A 81 0.56 -19.21 -0.98
CA ASN A 81 2.01 -19.08 -1.15
C ASN A 81 2.30 -17.98 -2.17
N GLY A 82 3.41 -17.27 -2.00
CA GLY A 82 3.81 -16.27 -2.97
C GLY A 82 5.23 -15.80 -2.74
N TYR A 83 5.73 -15.05 -3.71
CA TYR A 83 7.06 -14.47 -3.64
C TYR A 83 7.07 -13.15 -4.42
N VAL A 84 8.05 -12.31 -4.12
CA VAL A 84 8.37 -11.12 -4.92
C VAL A 84 9.86 -11.15 -5.20
N VAL A 85 10.26 -10.93 -6.45
CA VAL A 85 11.65 -10.78 -6.83
C VAL A 85 11.89 -9.37 -7.33
N SER A 86 12.92 -8.74 -6.79
CA SER A 86 13.31 -7.38 -7.13
C SER A 86 14.82 -7.30 -7.29
N PHE A 87 15.29 -6.32 -8.03
CA PHE A 87 16.68 -6.17 -8.43
C PHE A 87 17.18 -4.79 -8.06
N ASP A 88 18.48 -4.65 -7.82
CA ASP A 88 19.07 -3.31 -7.86
C ASP A 88 18.76 -2.66 -9.23
N PRO A 89 18.24 -1.42 -9.26
CA PRO A 89 17.86 -0.78 -10.52
C PRO A 89 19.00 -0.69 -11.53
N ALA A 90 20.25 -0.47 -11.11
CA ALA A 90 21.38 -0.38 -12.03
C ALA A 90 21.75 -1.75 -12.61
N LEU A 91 21.64 -2.82 -11.79
CA LEU A 91 21.77 -4.19 -12.27
C LEU A 91 20.66 -4.53 -13.28
N TRP A 92 19.40 -4.21 -12.98
CA TRP A 92 18.28 -4.46 -13.88
C TRP A 92 18.46 -3.75 -15.23
N LYS A 93 18.85 -2.47 -15.22
CA LYS A 93 19.14 -1.70 -16.44
C LYS A 93 20.27 -2.30 -17.28
N THR A 94 21.23 -2.96 -16.63
CA THR A 94 22.30 -3.70 -17.32
C THR A 94 21.77 -4.98 -17.97
N TRP A 95 20.91 -5.73 -17.28
CA TRP A 95 20.38 -7.00 -17.76
C TRP A 95 19.24 -6.86 -18.78
N SER A 96 18.49 -5.75 -18.70
CA SER A 96 17.29 -5.43 -19.48
C SER A 96 17.32 -3.96 -19.94
N PRO A 97 18.24 -3.59 -20.86
CA PRO A 97 18.48 -2.19 -21.25
C PRO A 97 17.30 -1.53 -22.00
N ASN A 98 16.33 -2.32 -22.46
CA ASN A 98 15.14 -1.82 -23.15
C ASN A 98 14.00 -1.45 -22.19
N ASP A 99 14.10 -1.82 -20.92
CA ASP A 99 13.10 -1.46 -19.92
C ASP A 99 13.27 -0.01 -19.48
N ASP A 100 12.18 0.74 -19.54
CA ASP A 100 12.12 2.13 -19.10
C ASP A 100 11.86 2.19 -17.60
N ILE A 101 12.94 2.25 -16.82
CA ILE A 101 12.90 2.45 -15.37
C ILE A 101 13.46 3.82 -15.02
N GLU A 102 12.99 4.37 -13.91
CA GLU A 102 13.37 5.68 -13.38
C GLU A 102 14.89 5.76 -13.17
N ASP A 103 15.48 6.84 -13.66
CA ASP A 103 16.89 7.14 -13.44
C ASP A 103 17.11 7.54 -11.99
N ARG A 104 17.86 6.71 -11.25
CA ARG A 104 18.19 7.01 -9.85
C ARG A 104 19.24 8.12 -9.76
N PRO A 105 19.16 9.02 -8.77
CA PRO A 105 20.25 9.93 -8.46
C PRO A 105 21.56 9.15 -8.22
N GLN A 106 22.66 9.60 -8.83
CA GLN A 106 23.98 9.01 -8.61
C GLN A 106 24.47 9.30 -7.19
N GLY A 107 24.96 8.27 -6.46
CA GLY A 107 25.54 8.40 -5.12
C GLY A 107 24.82 7.62 -4.03
N ASN A 108 25.08 7.96 -2.75
CA ASN A 108 24.26 7.49 -1.62
C ASN A 108 23.10 8.47 -1.44
N TYR A 109 21.93 8.02 -1.84
CA TYR A 109 20.67 8.77 -1.93
C TYR A 109 19.79 8.52 -0.70
N MET A 110 20.30 7.77 0.29
CA MET A 110 19.73 7.82 1.64
C MET A 110 19.84 9.23 2.18
N LEU A 111 18.94 9.59 3.09
CA LEU A 111 19.01 10.84 3.82
C LEU A 111 20.32 10.91 4.59
N SER A 112 21.31 11.63 4.04
CA SER A 112 22.63 11.82 4.64
C SER A 112 22.56 12.47 6.02
N SER A 113 21.46 13.17 6.31
CA SER A 113 21.15 13.79 7.59
C SER A 113 20.76 12.80 8.70
N SER A 114 20.52 11.52 8.40
CA SER A 114 19.98 10.58 9.39
C SER A 114 20.66 9.22 9.38
N ARG A 115 21.01 8.74 10.58
CA ARG A 115 21.47 7.36 10.82
C ARG A 115 20.32 6.36 10.99
N LYS A 116 19.06 6.81 10.91
CA LYS A 116 17.88 5.95 11.09
C LYS A 116 17.63 5.06 9.88
N PHE A 117 17.99 5.53 8.69
CA PHE A 117 17.79 4.82 7.44
C PHE A 117 19.17 4.52 6.83
N VAL A 118 19.48 3.24 6.63
CA VAL A 118 20.79 2.80 6.12
C VAL A 118 20.63 2.11 4.78
N ASN A 119 21.61 2.28 3.89
CA ASN A 119 21.68 1.54 2.63
C ASN A 119 22.84 0.55 2.69
N THR A 120 22.50 -0.72 2.90
CA THR A 120 23.44 -1.84 2.90
C THR A 120 23.60 -2.46 1.52
N GLY A 121 22.71 -2.15 0.58
CA GLY A 121 22.76 -2.60 -0.80
C GLY A 121 22.34 -4.07 -0.98
N GLY A 122 22.74 -4.63 -2.10
CA GLY A 122 22.37 -5.96 -2.55
C GLY A 122 22.02 -5.94 -4.04
N ASP A 123 22.13 -7.09 -4.70
CA ASP A 123 21.94 -7.20 -6.15
C ASP A 123 20.51 -7.65 -6.50
N VAL A 124 20.00 -8.64 -5.77
CA VAL A 124 18.66 -9.21 -5.97
C VAL A 124 18.02 -9.46 -4.61
N SER A 125 16.72 -9.21 -4.47
CA SER A 125 15.94 -9.56 -3.30
C SER A 125 14.89 -10.62 -3.64
N PHE A 126 14.79 -11.67 -2.85
CA PHE A 126 13.65 -12.58 -2.84
C PHE A 126 12.86 -12.38 -1.55
N PHE A 127 11.61 -11.94 -1.67
CA PHE A 127 10.68 -11.90 -0.54
C PHE A 127 9.70 -13.06 -0.63
N LEU A 128 10.01 -14.13 0.09
CA LEU A 128 9.25 -15.38 0.11
C LEU A 128 8.16 -15.32 1.18
N LYS A 129 6.95 -15.78 0.88
CA LYS A 129 5.76 -15.57 1.71
C LYS A 129 4.83 -16.78 1.73
N SER A 130 4.31 -17.12 2.91
CA SER A 130 3.27 -18.14 3.05
C SER A 130 2.43 -17.93 4.31
N ASP A 131 1.21 -18.49 4.31
CA ASP A 131 0.40 -18.65 5.52
C ASP A 131 0.72 -19.96 6.27
N THR A 132 1.59 -20.80 5.70
CA THR A 132 1.96 -22.12 6.23
C THR A 132 3.44 -22.12 6.63
N GLU A 133 3.73 -22.56 7.86
CA GLU A 133 5.04 -22.46 8.51
C GLU A 133 6.17 -23.16 7.74
N ASP A 134 5.91 -24.36 7.23
CA ASP A 134 6.91 -25.21 6.61
C ASP A 134 7.15 -24.91 5.12
N VAL A 135 6.41 -23.96 4.54
CA VAL A 135 6.54 -23.61 3.11
C VAL A 135 7.70 -22.66 2.87
N VAL A 136 7.84 -21.62 3.69
CA VAL A 136 8.89 -20.60 3.50
C VAL A 136 10.30 -21.21 3.50
N PRO A 137 10.68 -22.12 4.42
CA PRO A 137 11.97 -22.80 4.37
C PRO A 137 12.17 -23.62 3.08
N LYS A 138 11.11 -24.26 2.56
CA LYS A 138 11.18 -25.03 1.31
C LYS A 138 11.41 -24.12 0.10
N LEU A 139 10.77 -22.94 0.06
CA LEU A 139 11.00 -21.94 -0.98
C LEU A 139 12.43 -21.38 -0.89
N PHE A 140 12.89 -21.11 0.32
CA PHE A 140 14.25 -20.62 0.55
C PHE A 140 15.31 -21.62 0.08
N GLN A 141 15.10 -22.91 0.33
CA GLN A 141 16.00 -23.97 -0.17
C GLN A 141 16.16 -23.94 -1.69
N GLU A 142 15.12 -23.62 -2.46
CA GLU A 142 15.22 -23.49 -3.92
C GLU A 142 16.14 -22.31 -4.32
N VAL A 143 16.06 -21.20 -3.58
CA VAL A 143 16.95 -20.05 -3.78
C VAL A 143 18.41 -20.42 -3.46
N GLU A 144 18.64 -21.05 -2.30
CA GLU A 144 19.98 -21.50 -1.90
C GLU A 144 20.60 -22.47 -2.90
N ASN A 145 19.84 -23.48 -3.34
CA ASN A 145 20.35 -24.52 -4.24
C ASN A 145 20.76 -23.94 -5.60
N ASN A 146 19.96 -23.03 -6.15
CA ASN A 146 20.21 -22.44 -7.47
C ASN A 146 21.30 -21.37 -7.45
N LEU A 147 21.53 -20.72 -6.29
CA LEU A 147 22.54 -19.68 -6.12
C LEU A 147 23.81 -20.16 -5.40
N HIS A 148 23.89 -21.45 -5.06
CA HIS A 148 25.04 -22.02 -4.38
C HIS A 148 26.33 -21.79 -5.16
N GLY A 149 27.30 -21.12 -4.53
CA GLY A 149 28.59 -20.76 -5.14
C GLY A 149 28.53 -19.56 -6.10
N LEU A 150 27.34 -19.07 -6.45
CA LEU A 150 27.16 -17.90 -7.31
C LEU A 150 26.95 -16.60 -6.52
N ALA A 151 26.51 -16.70 -5.26
CA ALA A 151 26.20 -15.56 -4.43
C ALA A 151 26.43 -15.82 -2.93
N SER A 152 26.56 -14.74 -2.17
CA SER A 152 26.31 -14.75 -0.72
C SER A 152 24.90 -14.26 -0.42
N LEU A 153 24.26 -14.85 0.59
CA LEU A 153 22.88 -14.58 0.96
C LEU A 153 22.82 -13.97 2.38
N ASP A 154 22.19 -12.81 2.53
CA ASP A 154 21.74 -12.29 3.82
C ASP A 154 20.26 -12.62 3.97
N VAL A 155 19.88 -13.22 5.10
CA VAL A 155 18.58 -13.87 5.28
C VAL A 155 17.93 -13.38 6.56
N THR A 156 16.73 -12.82 6.43
CA THR A 156 15.90 -12.44 7.58
C THR A 156 14.57 -13.16 7.53
N HIS A 157 14.38 -14.08 8.48
CA HIS A 157 13.09 -14.72 8.73
C HIS A 157 12.16 -13.79 9.50
N THR A 158 10.89 -13.79 9.12
CA THR A 158 9.85 -12.91 9.66
C THR A 158 8.59 -13.70 9.94
N ARG A 159 7.86 -13.32 11.00
CA ARG A 159 6.66 -14.03 11.43
C ARG A 159 5.65 -13.08 12.07
N VAL A 160 4.38 -13.28 11.76
CA VAL A 160 3.25 -12.56 12.37
C VAL A 160 2.41 -13.54 13.19
N TYR A 161 2.30 -13.30 14.50
CA TYR A 161 1.60 -14.20 15.41
C TYR A 161 0.11 -13.89 15.58
N ASN A 162 -0.23 -12.61 15.74
CA ASN A 162 -1.58 -12.17 16.13
C ASN A 162 -2.10 -11.05 15.25
N ASP A 163 -1.68 -11.02 13.98
CA ASP A 163 -2.17 -10.06 13.00
C ASP A 163 -1.72 -8.60 13.29
N ARG A 164 -0.78 -8.42 14.23
CA ARG A 164 -0.17 -7.15 14.65
C ARG A 164 1.33 -7.17 14.39
N ALA A 165 1.87 -6.02 14.00
CA ALA A 165 3.26 -5.88 13.58
C ALA A 165 4.18 -5.28 14.64
N ILE A 166 3.66 -4.45 15.55
CA ILE A 166 4.46 -3.81 16.60
C ILE A 166 4.06 -4.40 17.95
N ASN A 167 4.95 -5.22 18.50
CA ASN A 167 4.87 -5.90 19.78
C ASN A 167 3.49 -6.50 20.09
N GLY A 168 2.88 -7.14 19.09
CA GLY A 168 1.54 -7.73 19.23
C GLY A 168 0.39 -6.74 19.49
N LYS A 169 0.61 -5.42 19.42
CA LYS A 169 -0.38 -4.38 19.78
C LYS A 169 -0.94 -3.65 18.56
N PHE A 170 -0.08 -3.14 17.68
CA PHE A 170 -0.50 -2.30 16.55
C PHE A 170 -0.41 -3.04 15.22
N ARG A 171 -1.50 -2.97 14.44
CA ARG A 171 -1.59 -3.58 13.10
C ARG A 171 -0.86 -2.72 12.07
N ASP A 172 -0.07 -3.33 11.20
CA ASP A 172 0.46 -2.62 10.02
C ASP A 172 -0.52 -2.63 8.84
N GLY A 173 -0.35 -1.73 7.88
CA GLY A 173 -1.11 -1.78 6.63
C GLY A 173 -2.56 -1.25 6.68
N VAL A 174 -3.03 -0.68 7.80
CA VAL A 174 -4.43 -0.18 7.90
C VAL A 174 -4.79 0.91 6.90
N ALA A 175 -3.80 1.73 6.53
CA ALA A 175 -3.95 2.78 5.53
C ALA A 175 -3.64 2.33 4.09
N ASN A 176 -3.27 1.06 3.85
CA ASN A 176 -2.94 0.54 2.53
C ASN A 176 -4.08 0.78 1.53
N PRO A 177 -3.77 0.89 0.23
CA PRO A 177 -4.81 0.89 -0.80
C PRO A 177 -5.57 -0.44 -0.76
N VAL A 178 -6.87 -0.37 -1.04
CA VAL A 178 -7.79 -1.51 -0.95
C VAL A 178 -8.43 -1.87 -2.27
N ASP A 179 -8.18 -1.08 -3.31
CA ASP A 179 -8.82 -1.19 -4.61
C ASP A 179 -7.79 -1.18 -5.73
N LYS A 180 -8.15 -1.85 -6.82
CA LYS A 180 -7.32 -1.98 -8.02
C LYS A 180 -6.88 -0.64 -8.59
N THR A 181 -7.76 0.36 -8.59
CA THR A 181 -7.51 1.64 -9.26
C THR A 181 -6.47 2.46 -8.52
N THR A 182 -6.52 2.47 -7.18
CA THR A 182 -5.52 3.13 -6.35
C THR A 182 -4.17 2.41 -6.45
N VAL A 183 -4.16 1.08 -6.55
CA VAL A 183 -2.92 0.31 -6.76
C VAL A 183 -2.27 0.62 -8.11
N GLU A 184 -3.03 0.59 -9.19
CA GLU A 184 -2.54 0.95 -10.53
C GLU A 184 -2.03 2.40 -10.61
N ARG A 185 -2.51 3.27 -9.72
CA ARG A 185 -2.16 4.69 -9.71
C ARG A 185 -0.88 5.00 -8.92
N PHE A 186 -0.66 4.34 -7.79
CA PHE A 186 0.39 4.74 -6.84
C PHE A 186 1.42 3.66 -6.53
N ILE A 187 1.15 2.42 -6.93
CA ILE A 187 2.00 1.26 -6.58
C ILE A 187 2.68 0.69 -7.81
N LEU A 188 2.01 0.70 -8.95
CA LEU A 188 2.48 0.10 -10.18
C LEU A 188 2.92 1.16 -11.18
N THR A 189 4.06 0.92 -11.82
CA THR A 189 4.57 1.71 -12.92
C THR A 189 3.55 1.75 -14.07
N PRO A 190 3.32 2.94 -14.67
CA PRO A 190 2.39 3.07 -15.77
C PRO A 190 2.95 2.43 -17.04
N GLN A 191 2.06 2.06 -17.97
CA GLN A 191 2.50 1.69 -19.32
C GLN A 191 2.98 2.92 -20.09
N THR A 192 4.16 2.80 -20.69
CA THR A 192 4.75 3.75 -21.63
C THR A 192 4.15 3.54 -23.04
N THR A 193 4.82 4.04 -24.08
CA THR A 193 4.46 3.77 -25.48
C THR A 193 4.64 2.31 -25.87
N THR A 194 5.50 1.57 -25.17
CA THR A 194 5.72 0.15 -25.40
C THR A 194 4.62 -0.66 -24.72
N PRO A 195 3.87 -1.53 -25.43
CA PRO A 195 2.87 -2.40 -24.81
C PRO A 195 3.48 -3.25 -23.69
N ARG A 196 2.73 -3.46 -22.59
CA ARG A 196 3.16 -4.28 -21.44
C ARG A 196 4.42 -3.82 -20.70
N SER A 197 4.88 -2.59 -20.94
CA SER A 197 6.00 -1.96 -20.23
C SER A 197 5.72 -1.62 -18.77
N GLY A 198 4.46 -1.49 -18.38
CA GLY A 198 4.06 -1.16 -17.00
C GLY A 198 3.81 -2.40 -16.13
N GLY A 199 3.41 -2.15 -14.88
CA GLY A 199 3.14 -3.21 -13.90
C GLY A 199 4.33 -3.63 -13.04
N GLY A 200 5.52 -3.07 -13.29
CA GLY A 200 6.62 -3.10 -12.32
C GLY A 200 6.33 -2.18 -11.12
N SER A 201 7.18 -2.17 -10.10
CA SER A 201 7.04 -1.33 -8.90
C SER A 201 8.42 -1.01 -8.32
N TYR A 202 8.55 0.09 -7.58
CA TYR A 202 9.73 0.36 -6.76
C TYR A 202 9.49 -0.16 -5.35
N PHE A 203 10.46 -0.89 -4.84
CA PHE A 203 10.38 -1.56 -3.56
C PHE A 203 11.45 -1.03 -2.61
N TYR A 204 11.03 -0.59 -1.43
CA TYR A 204 11.93 -0.13 -0.38
C TYR A 204 11.87 -1.09 0.82
N THR A 205 13.05 -1.53 1.25
CA THR A 205 13.23 -2.38 2.42
C THR A 205 14.05 -1.70 3.50
N GLN A 206 13.66 -1.88 4.76
CA GLN A 206 14.44 -1.41 5.90
C GLN A 206 14.20 -2.32 7.11
N LYS A 207 15.27 -2.97 7.57
CA LYS A 207 15.29 -3.72 8.83
C LYS A 207 15.53 -2.76 9.98
N PHE A 208 14.50 -2.56 10.80
CA PHE A 208 14.59 -1.73 11.99
C PHE A 208 14.66 -2.60 13.23
N ARG A 209 15.71 -2.43 14.03
CA ARG A 209 15.69 -2.84 15.43
C ARG A 209 14.92 -1.81 16.25
N MET A 210 14.01 -2.26 17.10
CA MET A 210 13.19 -1.39 17.94
C MET A 210 13.62 -1.51 19.40
N ASN A 211 13.65 -0.39 20.12
CA ASN A 211 13.83 -0.42 21.57
C ASN A 211 12.49 -0.73 22.26
N PHE A 212 12.14 -2.03 22.33
CA PHE A 212 10.89 -2.46 22.97
C PHE A 212 10.87 -2.24 24.48
N SER A 213 12.02 -2.23 25.16
CA SER A 213 12.08 -1.93 26.60
C SER A 213 11.48 -0.55 26.90
N ILE A 214 11.88 0.48 26.15
CA ILE A 214 11.31 1.84 26.30
C ILE A 214 9.84 1.85 25.86
N PHE A 215 9.52 1.18 24.76
CA PHE A 215 8.16 1.18 24.23
C PHE A 215 7.16 0.53 25.19
N ASP A 216 7.55 -0.54 25.89
CA ASP A 216 6.69 -1.29 26.79
C ASP A 216 6.53 -0.66 28.17
N GLU A 217 7.49 0.15 28.61
CA GLU A 217 7.36 1.00 29.80
C GLU A 217 6.32 2.12 29.61
N MET A 218 6.01 2.49 28.36
CA MET A 218 4.97 3.48 28.07
C MET A 218 3.57 2.96 28.41
N THR A 219 2.74 3.82 28.98
CA THR A 219 1.30 3.57 29.09
C THR A 219 0.68 3.38 27.69
N ILE A 220 -0.44 2.65 27.60
CA ILE A 220 -1.15 2.46 26.32
C ILE A 220 -1.44 3.81 25.65
N ARG A 221 -1.89 4.82 26.39
CA ARG A 221 -2.16 6.15 25.84
C ARG A 221 -0.91 6.82 25.25
N GLN A 222 0.26 6.61 25.84
CA GLN A 222 1.53 7.11 25.29
C GLN A 222 1.90 6.36 24.01
N GLN A 223 1.79 5.02 23.98
CA GLN A 223 2.01 4.22 22.77
C GLN A 223 1.06 4.64 21.65
N GLU A 224 -0.22 4.83 21.94
CA GLU A 224 -1.22 5.31 20.98
C GLU A 224 -0.89 6.72 20.44
N ASN A 225 -0.31 7.60 21.27
CA ASN A 225 0.16 8.92 20.85
C ASN A 225 1.46 8.87 20.03
N VAL A 226 2.33 7.88 20.25
CA VAL A 226 3.50 7.63 19.40
C VAL A 226 3.04 7.20 18.01
N ILE A 227 2.11 6.26 17.94
CA ILE A 227 1.61 5.72 16.66
C ILE A 227 0.66 6.71 15.97
N GLY A 228 -0.16 7.43 16.73
CA GLY A 228 -1.27 8.24 16.22
C GLY A 228 -2.58 7.47 16.04
N ARG A 229 -2.70 6.29 16.68
CA ARG A 229 -3.85 5.38 16.57
C ARG A 229 -4.02 4.59 17.84
N LYS A 230 -5.27 4.24 18.14
CA LYS A 230 -5.59 3.32 19.22
C LYS A 230 -5.18 1.89 18.90
N VAL A 231 -5.02 1.07 19.93
CA VAL A 231 -4.83 -0.39 19.77
C VAL A 231 -6.01 -1.02 19.02
N THR A 232 -7.21 -0.45 19.14
CA THR A 232 -8.43 -0.83 18.40
C THR A 232 -8.45 -0.40 16.94
N ASP A 233 -7.33 0.10 16.40
CA ASP A 233 -7.17 0.56 15.03
C ASP A 233 -7.86 1.90 14.68
N GLU A 234 -8.52 2.57 15.64
CA GLU A 234 -9.12 3.90 15.48
C GLU A 234 -8.09 5.03 15.48
N ILE A 235 -8.17 5.97 14.53
CA ILE A 235 -7.28 7.14 14.49
C ILE A 235 -7.48 8.01 15.75
N VAL A 236 -6.37 8.48 16.33
CA VAL A 236 -6.41 9.43 17.44
C VAL A 236 -6.61 10.83 16.88
N ILE A 237 -7.81 11.39 17.05
CA ILE A 237 -8.14 12.75 16.61
C ILE A 237 -7.26 13.75 17.36
N GLY A 238 -6.62 14.67 16.63
CA GLY A 238 -5.72 15.65 17.23
C GLY A 238 -4.43 15.04 17.77
N ALA A 239 -4.01 13.88 17.25
CA ALA A 239 -2.71 13.30 17.56
C ALA A 239 -1.58 14.31 17.39
N ASP A 240 -0.55 14.15 18.21
CA ASP A 240 0.70 14.92 18.17
C ASP A 240 1.22 14.99 16.72
N SER A 241 1.72 16.16 16.32
CA SER A 241 2.28 16.37 14.98
C SER A 241 3.43 15.41 14.64
N ARG A 242 4.11 14.88 15.67
CA ARG A 242 5.20 13.91 15.62
C ARG A 242 4.74 12.44 15.71
N SER A 243 3.44 12.18 15.75
CA SER A 243 2.92 10.82 15.71
C SER A 243 3.22 10.16 14.36
N HIS A 244 3.45 8.84 14.36
CA HIS A 244 3.91 8.13 13.18
C HIS A 244 2.95 8.25 12.00
N ILE A 245 1.65 8.06 12.21
CA ILE A 245 0.66 8.19 11.14
C ILE A 245 0.64 9.60 10.53
N ARG A 246 0.89 10.64 11.34
CA ARG A 246 0.89 12.01 10.83
C ARG A 246 2.15 12.32 10.03
N ARG A 247 3.32 11.83 10.46
CA ARG A 247 4.59 11.99 9.73
C ARG A 247 4.67 11.09 8.50
N ALA A 248 4.11 9.88 8.55
CA ALA A 248 4.08 8.95 7.43
C ALA A 248 3.03 9.29 6.35
N ARG A 249 2.36 10.44 6.46
CA ARG A 249 1.31 10.88 5.54
C ARG A 249 1.85 11.97 4.64
N LEU A 250 1.98 11.64 3.35
CA LEU A 250 2.32 12.61 2.30
C LEU A 250 1.07 12.99 1.50
N ALA A 251 1.04 14.23 1.00
CA ALA A 251 -0.01 14.72 0.13
C ALA A 251 0.58 15.66 -0.92
N GLU A 252 0.16 15.48 -2.17
CA GLU A 252 0.51 16.36 -3.30
C GLU A 252 -0.78 16.86 -3.93
N ALA A 253 -0.93 18.18 -4.12
CA ALA A 253 -2.13 18.79 -4.69
C ALA A 253 -3.46 18.30 -4.03
N SER A 254 -3.46 18.10 -2.71
CA SER A 254 -4.59 17.53 -1.92
C SER A 254 -4.88 16.05 -2.16
N ILE A 255 -4.03 15.33 -2.90
CA ILE A 255 -4.15 13.89 -3.13
C ILE A 255 -3.14 13.18 -2.25
N HIS A 256 -3.62 12.19 -1.49
CA HIS A 256 -2.74 11.32 -0.73
C HIS A 256 -1.94 10.41 -1.63
N LEU A 257 -0.63 10.57 -1.54
CA LEU A 257 0.30 9.57 -2.03
C LEU A 257 0.13 8.30 -1.20
N LYS A 258 0.18 7.15 -1.88
CA LYS A 258 -0.02 5.85 -1.25
C LYS A 258 1.20 4.98 -1.49
N ILE A 259 1.51 4.19 -0.48
CA ILE A 259 2.41 3.05 -0.58
C ILE A 259 1.65 1.80 -0.16
N LEU A 260 2.07 0.66 -0.69
CA LEU A 260 1.53 -0.63 -0.31
C LEU A 260 2.56 -1.31 0.59
N ARG A 261 2.22 -1.46 1.87
CA ARG A 261 3.14 -2.00 2.88
C ARG A 261 2.79 -3.42 3.25
N GLY A 262 3.82 -4.25 3.43
CA GLY A 262 3.73 -5.61 3.95
C GLY A 262 4.80 -5.83 5.01
N SER A 263 4.90 -4.92 5.98
CA SER A 263 5.95 -4.97 6.99
C SER A 263 5.72 -6.13 7.94
N MET A 264 6.77 -6.86 8.30
CA MET A 264 6.66 -8.06 9.13
C MET A 264 7.60 -7.99 10.35
N PRO A 265 7.17 -8.46 11.53
CA PRO A 265 8.05 -8.63 12.68
C PRO A 265 9.18 -9.61 12.38
N TYR A 266 10.34 -9.35 12.98
CA TYR A 266 11.44 -10.31 13.05
C TYR A 266 12.06 -10.30 14.45
N GLY A 267 12.82 -11.35 14.75
CA GLY A 267 13.61 -11.46 15.96
C GLY A 267 13.63 -12.87 16.52
N ARG A 268 14.45 -13.04 17.56
CA ARG A 268 14.48 -14.23 18.41
C ARG A 268 14.26 -13.78 19.85
N ASP A 269 13.76 -14.67 20.70
CA ASP A 269 13.78 -14.48 22.14
C ASP A 269 15.18 -14.78 22.71
N ASP A 270 15.33 -14.53 24.01
CA ASP A 270 16.58 -14.72 24.76
C ASP A 270 17.08 -16.18 24.78
N THR A 271 16.25 -17.14 24.37
CA THR A 271 16.60 -18.56 24.23
C THR A 271 17.00 -18.94 22.80
N GLY A 272 16.98 -17.95 21.89
CA GLY A 272 17.23 -18.16 20.47
C GLY A 272 16.04 -18.74 19.71
N GLN A 273 14.88 -18.89 20.34
CA GLN A 273 13.64 -19.30 19.67
C GLN A 273 12.98 -18.09 19.00
N GLU A 274 12.24 -18.29 17.92
CA GLU A 274 11.65 -17.19 17.14
C GLU A 274 10.50 -16.43 17.85
N MET A 275 10.31 -16.59 19.17
CA MET A 275 9.18 -16.01 19.91
C MET A 275 9.40 -14.57 20.41
N GLY A 276 10.61 -14.02 20.29
CA GLY A 276 10.94 -12.65 20.69
C GLY A 276 10.98 -11.70 19.50
N GLN A 277 10.28 -10.57 19.58
CA GLN A 277 10.35 -9.53 18.54
C GLN A 277 11.54 -8.60 18.82
N GLU A 278 12.52 -8.55 17.92
CA GLU A 278 13.64 -7.59 17.98
C GLU A 278 13.33 -6.31 17.21
N GLY A 279 12.45 -6.41 16.22
CA GLY A 279 12.19 -5.30 15.33
C GLY A 279 11.11 -5.56 14.29
N ILE A 280 11.13 -4.73 13.25
CA ILE A 280 10.24 -4.83 12.10
C ILE A 280 11.06 -4.74 10.82
N TYR A 281 10.78 -5.64 9.89
CA TYR A 281 11.29 -5.57 8.53
C TYR A 281 10.27 -4.80 7.70
N PHE A 282 10.55 -3.52 7.46
CA PHE A 282 9.71 -2.64 6.67
C PHE A 282 9.81 -3.01 5.19
N ASN A 283 8.67 -3.22 4.56
CA ASN A 283 8.54 -3.59 3.15
C ASN A 283 7.47 -2.70 2.52
N ALA A 284 7.83 -1.90 1.52
CA ALA A 284 6.88 -0.99 0.89
C ALA A 284 7.08 -0.85 -0.63
N PHE A 285 5.97 -0.87 -1.36
CA PHE A 285 5.92 -0.71 -2.81
C PHE A 285 5.29 0.63 -3.19
N ALA A 286 5.81 1.26 -4.25
CA ALA A 286 5.34 2.51 -4.84
C ALA A 286 5.61 2.53 -6.36
N ASP A 287 4.95 3.43 -7.09
CA ASP A 287 5.13 3.61 -8.53
C ASP A 287 6.39 4.40 -8.92
N HIS A 288 7.02 5.09 -7.97
CA HIS A 288 8.28 5.83 -8.19
C HIS A 288 9.13 5.94 -6.92
N PHE A 289 10.42 6.19 -7.11
CA PHE A 289 11.44 6.20 -6.07
C PHE A 289 11.35 7.40 -5.12
N GLN A 290 11.14 8.60 -5.68
CA GLN A 290 11.17 9.87 -4.94
C GLN A 290 10.19 9.90 -3.76
N LEU A 291 9.04 9.22 -3.88
CA LEU A 291 8.05 9.10 -2.81
C LEU A 291 8.66 8.60 -1.50
N PHE A 292 9.54 7.60 -1.57
CA PHE A 292 10.19 7.06 -0.37
C PHE A 292 11.16 8.05 0.27
N LEU A 293 11.89 8.83 -0.54
CA LEU A 293 12.76 9.89 -0.02
C LEU A 293 11.96 10.95 0.71
N ASP A 294 10.87 11.42 0.11
CA ASP A 294 9.98 12.42 0.71
C ASP A 294 9.36 11.88 2.01
N LEU A 295 9.02 10.59 2.03
CA LEU A 295 8.48 9.93 3.20
C LEU A 295 9.52 9.87 4.32
N MET A 296 10.73 9.43 4.01
CA MET A 296 11.82 9.42 4.99
C MET A 296 12.13 10.84 5.49
N GLN A 297 12.13 11.85 4.62
CA GLN A 297 12.40 13.25 5.01
C GLN A 297 11.32 13.75 5.95
N SER A 298 10.06 13.41 5.69
CA SER A 298 8.97 13.66 6.63
C SER A 298 9.16 12.90 7.95
N LEU A 299 9.65 11.67 7.96
CA LEU A 299 9.87 10.93 9.21
C LEU A 299 11.02 11.52 10.06
N VAL A 300 12.14 11.89 9.42
CA VAL A 300 13.30 12.46 10.13
C VAL A 300 13.07 13.92 10.49
N GLY A 301 12.58 14.73 9.56
CA GLY A 301 12.62 16.19 9.64
C GLY A 301 13.97 16.78 9.25
N ASP A 302 14.10 18.09 9.45
CA ASP A 302 15.24 18.87 8.93
C ASP A 302 16.44 18.94 9.89
N ASP A 303 16.24 18.51 11.15
CA ASP A 303 17.27 18.51 12.17
C ASP A 303 18.06 17.19 12.14
N PRO A 304 19.36 17.20 11.84
CA PRO A 304 20.17 15.98 11.75
C PRO A 304 20.36 15.28 13.11
N ASP A 305 20.26 16.01 14.22
CA ASP A 305 20.43 15.47 15.57
C ASP A 305 19.09 15.02 16.19
N PHE A 306 17.96 15.36 15.56
CA PHE A 306 16.64 15.13 16.10
C PHE A 306 15.66 14.53 15.08
N THR A 307 15.28 13.26 15.31
CA THR A 307 14.21 12.61 14.54
C THR A 307 12.83 13.09 15.00
N GLN A 308 12.07 13.71 14.09
CA GLN A 308 10.74 14.23 14.38
C GLN A 308 9.71 13.15 14.65
N ASP A 309 9.72 12.03 13.93
CA ASP A 309 8.81 10.92 14.17
C ASP A 309 9.15 10.17 15.46
N LYS A 310 8.19 10.10 16.39
CA LYS A 310 8.38 9.45 17.69
C LYS A 310 8.68 7.95 17.56
N LEU A 311 8.02 7.23 16.67
CA LEU A 311 8.26 5.80 16.48
C LEU A 311 9.67 5.59 15.93
N ILE A 312 10.04 6.29 14.85
CA ILE A 312 11.35 6.16 14.22
C ILE A 312 12.47 6.60 15.17
N SER A 313 12.22 7.58 16.05
CA SER A 313 13.19 7.99 17.07
C SER A 313 13.62 6.82 17.98
N MET A 314 12.74 5.83 18.22
CA MET A 314 13.00 4.63 19.02
C MET A 314 13.52 3.44 18.22
N THR A 315 13.86 3.64 16.94
CA THR A 315 14.39 2.58 16.07
C THR A 315 15.85 2.82 15.69
N GLN A 316 16.51 1.75 15.26
CA GLN A 316 17.81 1.75 14.62
C GLN A 316 17.72 1.02 13.28
N GLY A 317 18.15 1.65 12.20
CA GLY A 317 18.32 0.99 10.91
C GLY A 317 19.51 0.02 10.96
N ILE A 318 19.26 -1.24 10.60
CA ILE A 318 20.27 -2.31 10.58
C ILE A 318 20.69 -2.62 9.14
N GLU A 319 19.70 -2.73 8.27
CA GLU A 319 19.83 -3.11 6.86
C GLU A 319 18.77 -2.34 6.08
N GLY A 320 19.04 -1.96 4.84
CA GLY A 320 18.05 -1.31 4.00
C GLY A 320 18.55 -1.16 2.57
N SER A 321 17.62 -1.23 1.63
CA SER A 321 17.93 -1.24 0.20
C SER A 321 16.73 -0.78 -0.61
N PHE A 322 17.01 -0.38 -1.85
CA PHE A 322 15.99 0.00 -2.81
C PHE A 322 16.09 -0.85 -4.06
N TRP A 323 14.93 -1.25 -4.53
CA TRP A 323 14.81 -2.26 -5.56
C TRP A 323 13.83 -1.82 -6.64
N TYR A 324 14.05 -2.33 -7.83
CA TYR A 324 13.04 -2.38 -8.89
C TYR A 324 12.44 -3.78 -8.94
N THR A 325 11.12 -3.88 -8.80
CA THR A 325 10.35 -5.10 -8.92
C THR A 325 9.77 -5.16 -10.34
N PRO A 326 10.35 -5.92 -11.28
CA PRO A 326 9.86 -6.00 -12.65
C PRO A 326 8.47 -6.62 -12.74
N SER A 327 7.74 -6.30 -13.81
CA SER A 327 6.49 -6.97 -14.15
C SER A 327 6.72 -8.44 -14.52
N LEU A 328 5.67 -9.26 -14.52
CA LEU A 328 5.71 -10.64 -15.00
C LEU A 328 6.23 -10.71 -16.44
N TYR A 329 5.77 -9.78 -17.29
CA TYR A 329 6.22 -9.68 -18.68
C TYR A 329 7.73 -9.36 -18.78
N GLN A 330 8.23 -8.43 -17.96
CA GLN A 330 9.65 -8.09 -17.87
C GLN A 330 10.51 -9.26 -17.36
N LEU A 331 9.94 -10.12 -16.51
CA LEU A 331 10.57 -11.37 -16.08
C LEU A 331 10.50 -12.51 -17.12
N GLY A 332 9.83 -12.28 -18.26
CA GLY A 332 9.67 -13.27 -19.32
C GLY A 332 8.48 -14.23 -19.15
N PHE A 333 7.61 -14.00 -18.16
CA PHE A 333 6.33 -14.71 -18.07
C PHE A 333 5.36 -14.12 -19.09
N THR A 334 5.01 -14.91 -20.10
CA THR A 334 4.20 -14.47 -21.25
C THR A 334 2.75 -14.93 -21.20
N ASP A 335 2.47 -15.94 -20.38
CA ASP A 335 1.11 -16.39 -20.09
C ASP A 335 0.45 -15.42 -19.12
N GLU A 336 -0.81 -15.04 -19.37
CA GLU A 336 -1.65 -14.51 -18.30
C GLU A 336 -1.62 -15.58 -17.20
N PRO A 337 -1.27 -15.24 -15.94
CA PRO A 337 -1.21 -16.26 -14.90
C PRO A 337 -2.58 -16.96 -14.86
N ASP A 338 -2.59 -18.30 -14.90
CA ASP A 338 -3.80 -19.15 -14.90
C ASP A 338 -4.50 -19.14 -13.53
N VAL A 339 -4.59 -17.95 -12.94
CA VAL A 339 -5.53 -17.62 -11.88
C VAL A 339 -6.76 -17.09 -12.59
N GLY A 340 -7.76 -17.95 -12.80
CA GLY A 340 -9.04 -17.59 -13.46
C GLY A 340 -9.77 -16.34 -12.89
N GLN A 341 -9.25 -15.74 -11.82
CA GLN A 341 -9.54 -14.41 -11.30
C GLN A 341 -8.22 -13.66 -11.02
N ALA A 342 -8.17 -12.36 -11.37
CA ALA A 342 -7.06 -11.48 -11.01
C ALA A 342 -6.76 -11.57 -9.49
N PRO A 343 -5.48 -11.57 -9.07
CA PRO A 343 -5.13 -11.69 -7.66
C PRO A 343 -5.81 -10.57 -6.86
N THR A 344 -6.55 -10.91 -5.81
CA THR A 344 -7.19 -9.91 -4.95
C THR A 344 -6.18 -9.32 -3.98
N LEU A 345 -6.36 -8.04 -3.64
CA LEU A 345 -5.62 -7.43 -2.54
C LEU A 345 -6.03 -8.06 -1.21
N ASP A 346 -5.07 -8.23 -0.31
CA ASP A 346 -5.36 -8.53 1.09
C ASP A 346 -6.25 -7.44 1.70
N PHE A 347 -7.48 -7.82 2.03
CA PHE A 347 -8.45 -6.92 2.63
C PHE A 347 -8.52 -7.13 4.15
N LEU A 348 -8.53 -6.05 4.92
CA LEU A 348 -8.59 -6.17 6.38
C LEU A 348 -10.01 -6.54 6.81
N PRO A 349 -10.19 -7.56 7.66
CA PRO A 349 -11.52 -7.93 8.18
C PRO A 349 -12.25 -6.77 8.87
N LEU A 350 -11.50 -5.80 9.44
CA LEU A 350 -12.10 -4.63 10.09
C LEU A 350 -12.84 -3.71 9.10
N TRP A 351 -12.50 -3.79 7.81
CA TRP A 351 -13.19 -3.06 6.75
C TRP A 351 -14.31 -3.88 6.09
N ASP A 352 -14.35 -5.20 6.27
CA ASP A 352 -15.37 -6.09 5.69
C ASP A 352 -16.65 -6.07 6.54
N VAL A 353 -17.30 -4.91 6.57
CA VAL A 353 -18.53 -4.67 7.33
C VAL A 353 -19.59 -4.10 6.40
N ARG A 354 -20.69 -4.84 6.22
CA ARG A 354 -21.77 -4.52 5.28
C ARG A 354 -23.14 -4.88 5.82
N SER A 355 -24.16 -4.35 5.16
CA SER A 355 -25.54 -4.72 5.40
C SER A 355 -25.82 -6.17 4.98
N THR A 356 -26.87 -6.76 5.56
CA THR A 356 -27.32 -8.12 5.22
C THR A 356 -27.95 -8.24 3.84
N ASN A 357 -28.25 -7.12 3.17
CA ASN A 357 -28.89 -7.12 1.85
C ASN A 357 -27.89 -6.98 0.68
N ASP A 358 -26.58 -6.94 0.96
CA ASP A 358 -25.49 -6.80 -0.02
C ASP A 358 -25.44 -5.49 -0.83
N TYR A 359 -26.43 -4.58 -0.69
CA TYR A 359 -26.48 -3.32 -1.44
C TYR A 359 -25.94 -2.11 -0.68
N MET A 360 -25.92 -2.16 0.66
CA MET A 360 -25.48 -1.04 1.49
C MET A 360 -24.11 -1.31 2.11
N PHE A 361 -23.22 -0.33 1.93
CA PHE A 361 -21.84 -0.29 2.41
C PHE A 361 -21.73 0.68 3.58
N TYR A 362 -21.08 0.26 4.67
CA TYR A 362 -20.88 1.12 5.85
C TYR A 362 -19.55 1.86 5.85
N ASN A 363 -18.64 1.51 4.94
CA ASN A 363 -17.38 2.21 4.76
C ASN A 363 -16.98 2.24 3.29
N TRP A 364 -16.28 3.30 2.89
CA TRP A 364 -15.88 3.52 1.50
C TRP A 364 -14.81 2.53 1.02
N ARG A 365 -13.98 2.00 1.93
CA ARG A 365 -12.90 1.05 1.59
C ARG A 365 -13.48 -0.24 1.03
N GLU A 366 -14.51 -0.75 1.70
CA GLU A 366 -15.24 -1.94 1.27
C GLU A 366 -15.95 -1.73 -0.07
N TYR A 367 -16.58 -0.58 -0.25
CA TYR A 367 -17.20 -0.22 -1.53
C TYR A 367 -16.17 -0.23 -2.67
N LEU A 368 -15.04 0.47 -2.51
CA LEU A 368 -14.01 0.50 -3.54
C LEU A 368 -13.40 -0.87 -3.81
N HIS A 369 -13.12 -1.65 -2.76
CA HIS A 369 -12.58 -3.00 -2.88
C HIS A 369 -13.49 -3.86 -3.76
N ARG A 370 -14.76 -4.04 -3.38
CA ARG A 370 -15.69 -4.90 -4.11
C ARG A 370 -15.95 -4.43 -5.53
N MET A 371 -16.16 -3.13 -5.72
CA MET A 371 -16.44 -2.58 -7.05
C MET A 371 -15.25 -2.73 -7.99
N SER A 372 -14.03 -2.58 -7.48
CA SER A 372 -12.80 -2.69 -8.29
C SER A 372 -12.44 -4.13 -8.68
N PHE A 373 -12.83 -5.12 -7.86
CA PHE A 373 -12.57 -6.55 -8.10
C PHE A 373 -13.77 -7.32 -8.64
N GLY A 374 -14.91 -6.64 -8.87
CA GLY A 374 -16.13 -7.31 -9.35
C GLY A 374 -16.81 -8.21 -8.32
N LEU A 375 -16.60 -7.97 -7.03
CA LEU A 375 -17.13 -8.77 -5.92
C LEU A 375 -18.50 -8.28 -5.43
N TYR A 376 -19.39 -7.89 -6.35
CA TYR A 376 -20.73 -7.36 -6.06
C TYR A 376 -21.82 -8.19 -6.76
N ALA A 377 -23.07 -8.09 -6.28
CA ALA A 377 -24.20 -8.80 -6.86
C ALA A 377 -24.47 -8.33 -8.31
N PRO A 378 -25.00 -9.19 -9.21
CA PRO A 378 -25.07 -8.90 -10.64
C PRO A 378 -25.88 -7.64 -10.97
N GLY A 379 -25.23 -6.73 -11.71
CA GLY A 379 -25.73 -5.44 -12.20
C GLY A 379 -24.65 -4.73 -13.05
N ASP A 380 -24.91 -3.52 -13.54
CA ASP A 380 -23.90 -2.74 -14.27
C ASP A 380 -22.84 -2.16 -13.29
N PRO A 381 -21.55 -2.53 -13.41
CA PRO A 381 -20.51 -1.97 -12.55
C PRO A 381 -20.30 -0.50 -12.85
N PRO A 382 -19.95 0.33 -11.85
CA PRO A 382 -19.33 1.62 -12.12
C PRO A 382 -18.12 1.44 -13.04
N THR A 383 -18.01 2.28 -14.07
CA THR A 383 -16.83 2.25 -14.94
C THR A 383 -15.54 2.50 -14.14
N HIS A 384 -14.40 2.01 -14.61
CA HIS A 384 -13.09 2.26 -13.97
C HIS A 384 -12.84 3.75 -13.70
N ARG A 385 -13.24 4.62 -14.63
CA ARG A 385 -13.18 6.08 -14.47
C ARG A 385 -14.02 6.57 -13.28
N VAL A 386 -15.23 6.04 -13.09
CA VAL A 386 -16.10 6.43 -11.97
C VAL A 386 -15.48 5.97 -10.65
N ILE A 387 -14.99 4.73 -10.58
CA ILE A 387 -14.29 4.22 -9.38
C ILE A 387 -13.08 5.09 -9.04
N LYS A 388 -12.29 5.50 -10.06
CA LYS A 388 -11.16 6.41 -9.90
C LYS A 388 -11.55 7.77 -9.32
N LEU A 389 -12.64 8.36 -9.80
CA LEU A 389 -13.11 9.65 -9.29
C LEU A 389 -13.63 9.53 -7.86
N LEU A 390 -14.36 8.46 -7.55
CA LEU A 390 -14.82 8.17 -6.19
C LEU A 390 -13.65 7.94 -5.23
N SER A 391 -12.60 7.23 -5.65
CA SER A 391 -11.43 7.00 -4.80
C SER A 391 -10.71 8.30 -4.44
N VAL A 392 -10.63 9.26 -5.38
CA VAL A 392 -10.10 10.61 -5.11
C VAL A 392 -10.98 11.34 -4.08
N ILE A 393 -12.29 11.37 -4.27
CA ILE A 393 -13.23 12.05 -3.36
C ILE A 393 -13.16 11.44 -1.95
N PHE A 394 -13.12 10.11 -1.82
CA PHE A 394 -13.02 9.45 -0.52
C PHE A 394 -11.66 9.69 0.16
N SER A 395 -10.60 9.79 -0.64
CA SER A 395 -9.28 10.18 -0.14
C SER A 395 -9.31 11.59 0.45
N GLU A 396 -9.90 12.56 -0.25
CA GLU A 396 -10.06 13.93 0.24
C GLU A 396 -10.97 14.02 1.47
N TRP A 397 -12.02 13.20 1.56
CA TRP A 397 -12.87 13.17 2.75
C TRP A 397 -12.11 12.67 3.98
N SER A 398 -11.24 11.67 3.79
CA SER A 398 -10.38 11.16 4.86
C SER A 398 -9.39 12.22 5.38
N ASP A 399 -9.13 13.30 4.64
CA ASP A 399 -8.23 14.38 5.08
C ASP A 399 -8.69 15.08 6.36
N GLN A 400 -10.01 15.19 6.52
CA GLN A 400 -10.66 15.98 7.55
C GLN A 400 -10.43 15.43 8.97
N TRP A 401 -9.87 14.22 9.09
CA TRP A 401 -9.51 13.63 10.39
C TRP A 401 -8.23 14.20 10.99
N TYR A 402 -7.35 14.75 10.15
CA TYR A 402 -6.03 15.23 10.56
C TYR A 402 -5.98 16.74 10.75
N GLU A 403 -6.68 17.45 9.88
CA GLU A 403 -6.85 18.89 9.97
C GLU A 403 -8.28 19.16 10.35
N LYS A 404 -8.48 19.75 11.54
CA LYS A 404 -9.79 20.23 11.91
C LYS A 404 -10.10 21.40 10.97
N PRO A 405 -11.10 21.30 10.07
CA PRO A 405 -11.45 22.42 9.24
C PRO A 405 -11.81 23.59 10.15
N HIS A 406 -11.26 24.77 9.86
CA HIS A 406 -11.73 26.00 10.45
C HIS A 406 -13.11 26.30 9.87
N THR A 407 -14.13 25.65 10.42
CA THR A 407 -15.52 25.99 10.14
C THR A 407 -15.76 27.35 10.78
N ALA A 408 -15.75 28.39 9.95
CA ALA A 408 -16.12 29.72 10.38
C ALA A 408 -17.48 29.62 11.10
N ARG A 409 -17.58 30.16 12.32
CA ARG A 409 -18.84 30.17 13.05
C ARG A 409 -19.88 30.87 12.19
N ILE A 410 -20.93 30.14 11.83
CA ILE A 410 -22.05 30.70 11.07
C ILE A 410 -22.72 31.75 11.96
N PRO A 411 -22.77 33.03 11.56
CA PRO A 411 -23.59 34.01 12.25
C PRO A 411 -25.06 33.59 12.21
N HIS A 412 -25.83 33.98 13.22
CA HIS A 412 -27.25 33.63 13.27
C HIS A 412 -27.96 34.03 11.97
N LEU A 413 -28.77 33.14 11.39
CA LEU A 413 -29.38 33.36 10.07
C LEU A 413 -30.27 34.62 10.01
N SER A 414 -30.77 35.09 11.16
CA SER A 414 -31.48 36.37 11.27
C SER A 414 -30.65 37.58 10.83
N ASN A 415 -29.32 37.49 10.92
CA ASN A 415 -28.40 38.55 10.53
C ASN A 415 -28.41 38.76 9.00
N TYR A 416 -28.91 37.79 8.24
CA TYR A 416 -29.02 37.84 6.78
C TYR A 416 -30.45 38.15 6.30
N LEU A 417 -31.38 38.45 7.23
CA LEU A 417 -32.74 38.86 6.88
C LEU A 417 -32.78 40.35 6.55
N THR A 418 -33.41 40.68 5.42
CA THR A 418 -33.74 42.07 5.08
C THR A 418 -34.87 42.59 5.98
N ALA A 419 -35.09 43.90 6.01
CA ALA A 419 -36.18 44.50 6.79
C ALA A 419 -37.56 43.91 6.42
N ALA A 420 -37.78 43.60 5.14
CA ALA A 420 -39.00 42.97 4.64
C ALA A 420 -39.15 41.49 5.07
N GLU A 421 -38.06 40.82 5.43
CA GLU A 421 -38.07 39.40 5.77
C GLU A 421 -38.11 39.12 7.29
N LYS A 422 -37.84 40.13 8.12
CA LYS A 422 -37.90 39.99 9.60
C LYS A 422 -39.25 39.52 10.14
N PRO A 423 -40.41 39.95 9.59
CA PRO A 423 -41.71 39.46 10.06
C PRO A 423 -41.90 37.94 9.97
N TYR A 424 -41.22 37.27 9.02
CA TYR A 424 -41.30 35.81 8.87
C TYR A 424 -40.73 35.02 10.07
N LEU A 425 -40.07 35.67 11.03
CA LEU A 425 -39.60 35.02 12.26
C LEU A 425 -40.74 34.65 13.23
N GLU A 426 -41.88 35.32 13.11
CA GLU A 426 -43.09 35.05 13.91
C GLU A 426 -44.02 34.04 13.23
N GLU A 427 -43.69 33.64 12.00
CA GLU A 427 -44.49 32.72 11.19
C GLU A 427 -44.28 31.25 11.58
N SER A 428 -45.10 30.39 10.99
CA SER A 428 -45.05 28.93 11.21
C SER A 428 -43.64 28.34 11.03
N ALA A 429 -43.36 27.24 11.73
CA ALA A 429 -42.08 26.54 11.63
C ALA A 429 -41.71 26.12 10.20
N ALA A 430 -42.70 25.83 9.35
CA ALA A 430 -42.49 25.49 7.94
C ALA A 430 -41.89 26.68 7.16
N ILE A 431 -42.45 27.88 7.34
CA ILE A 431 -41.97 29.11 6.69
C ILE A 431 -40.56 29.44 7.17
N ARG A 432 -40.30 29.33 8.48
CA ARG A 432 -38.98 29.60 9.06
C ARG A 432 -37.91 28.61 8.55
N LYS A 433 -38.26 27.32 8.42
CA LYS A 433 -37.36 26.31 7.81
C LYS A 433 -37.07 26.61 6.34
N GLY A 434 -38.09 26.97 5.55
CA GLY A 434 -37.90 27.37 4.16
C GLY A 434 -36.99 28.59 4.00
N MET A 435 -37.18 29.61 4.85
CA MET A 435 -36.32 30.80 4.90
C MET A 435 -34.89 30.46 5.32
N ALA A 436 -34.69 29.57 6.29
CA ALA A 436 -33.37 29.11 6.70
C ALA A 436 -32.63 28.41 5.55
N ILE A 437 -33.30 27.53 4.80
CA ILE A 437 -32.72 26.88 3.61
C ILE A 437 -32.36 27.93 2.56
N LYS A 438 -33.29 28.86 2.25
CA LYS A 438 -33.08 29.93 1.26
C LYS A 438 -31.86 30.79 1.60
N LYS A 439 -31.70 31.20 2.86
CA LYS A 439 -30.57 32.03 3.30
C LYS A 439 -29.27 31.24 3.37
N THR A 440 -29.32 29.96 3.74
CA THR A 440 -28.14 29.09 3.76
C THR A 440 -27.59 28.89 2.34
N LEU A 441 -28.43 28.48 1.39
CA LEU A 441 -28.02 28.21 0.01
C LEU A 441 -27.73 29.48 -0.80
N GLY A 442 -28.56 30.52 -0.64
CA GLY A 442 -28.49 31.74 -1.45
C GLY A 442 -27.63 32.85 -0.87
N THR A 443 -27.13 32.73 0.36
CA THR A 443 -26.37 33.81 1.00
C THR A 443 -25.17 33.29 1.78
N LEU A 444 -25.34 32.30 2.66
CA LEU A 444 -24.25 31.81 3.48
C LEU A 444 -23.16 31.13 2.64
N ILE A 445 -23.52 30.08 1.89
CA ILE A 445 -22.55 29.30 1.09
C ILE A 445 -21.85 30.15 0.02
N PRO A 446 -22.53 31.06 -0.71
CA PRO A 446 -21.87 31.84 -1.76
C PRO A 446 -21.04 33.03 -1.26
N LYS A 447 -21.30 33.55 -0.06
CA LYS A 447 -20.70 34.82 0.43
C LYS A 447 -19.75 34.65 1.61
N THR A 448 -19.62 33.45 2.13
CA THR A 448 -18.70 33.16 3.24
C THR A 448 -17.79 32.03 2.82
N ASP A 449 -16.65 31.89 3.49
CA ASP A 449 -15.73 30.76 3.28
C ASP A 449 -16.29 29.43 3.82
N TYR A 450 -17.60 29.38 4.11
CA TYR A 450 -18.28 28.22 4.64
C TYR A 450 -18.35 27.13 3.58
N GLY A 451 -17.52 26.10 3.74
CA GLY A 451 -17.41 24.97 2.82
C GLY A 451 -16.31 25.12 1.77
N THR A 452 -15.65 26.28 1.68
CA THR A 452 -14.42 26.43 0.89
C THR A 452 -13.24 26.02 1.76
N LYS A 453 -12.37 25.11 1.27
CA LYS A 453 -11.05 24.88 1.89
C LYS A 453 -10.30 26.22 1.86
N THR A 454 -10.23 26.94 2.98
CA THR A 454 -9.25 28.02 3.11
C THR A 454 -7.88 27.37 2.96
N THR A 455 -7.21 27.60 1.84
CA THR A 455 -5.81 27.25 1.60
C THR A 455 -4.93 28.10 2.53
N SER A 456 -5.00 27.80 3.82
CA SER A 456 -4.15 28.38 4.84
C SER A 456 -2.89 27.52 4.91
N SER A 457 -1.94 27.77 3.99
CA SER A 457 -0.49 27.75 4.19
C SER A 457 0.25 27.40 2.89
N ALA A 458 1.08 28.35 2.43
CA ALA A 458 2.20 28.18 1.50
C ALA A 458 1.92 27.83 0.02
N TYR A 459 1.21 28.71 -0.70
CA TYR A 459 1.42 28.88 -2.15
C TYR A 459 1.66 30.36 -2.46
N THR A 460 2.82 30.86 -2.04
CA THR A 460 3.40 32.12 -2.55
C THR A 460 4.92 32.02 -2.48
N ARG A 461 5.49 31.39 -3.51
CA ARG A 461 6.90 31.34 -3.98
C ARG A 461 6.92 30.10 -4.88
N MET A 462 7.10 30.14 -6.20
CA MET A 462 7.86 31.05 -7.05
C MET A 462 7.15 31.18 -8.40
N SER A 463 7.09 32.41 -8.90
CA SER A 463 7.20 32.75 -10.31
C SER A 463 8.62 32.50 -10.80
#